data_AF-A0A3F3H844-F1
#
_entry.id   AF-A0A3F3H844-F1
#
_cell.length_a   1.000
_cell.length_b   1.000
_cell.length_c   1.000
_cell.angle_alpha   90.00
_cell.angle_beta   90.00
_cell.angle_gamma   90.00
#
_symmetry.space_group_name_H-M   'P 1'
#
loop_
_entity.id
_entity.type
_entity.pdbx_description
1 polymer ?
#
loop_
_entity_poly.entity_id
_entity_poly.type
_entity_poly.pdbx_seq_one_letter_code
_entity_poly.pdbx_strand_id
1 'polypeptide(L)'
;MGRNKKFDTVETIGQIQRVFIQKGYNATSLDDLVQATGLLRGSLYSTFGSKEGMFIAALSDSLEKESEESWHLILIAMIELTNQSKRVFEIINQWYHHQSYQAVTEKLGQIVLRESGITEVK
;
A
#
# COMPACT_ATOMS: atom_id res chain seq x y z
N MET A 1 -17.19 24.67 19.85
CA MET A 1 -17.35 24.37 18.41
C MET A 1 -15.98 24.16 17.82
N GLY A 2 -15.52 22.90 17.79
CA GLY A 2 -14.15 22.54 17.43
C GLY A 2 -13.98 22.55 15.92
N ARG A 3 -13.10 23.41 15.42
CA ARG A 3 -12.71 23.46 14.02
C ARG A 3 -11.97 22.16 13.70
N ASN A 4 -12.71 21.13 13.28
CA ASN A 4 -12.12 19.89 12.77
C ASN A 4 -11.19 20.30 11.62
N LYS A 5 -9.88 20.26 11.87
CA LYS A 5 -8.86 20.21 10.82
C LYS A 5 -9.25 19.01 9.97
N LYS A 6 -9.93 19.24 8.85
CA LYS A 6 -9.91 18.31 7.73
C LYS A 6 -8.43 18.22 7.35
N PHE A 7 -7.75 17.20 7.86
CA PHE A 7 -6.45 16.83 7.32
C PHE A 7 -6.66 16.42 5.87
N ASP A 8 -5.66 16.64 5.02
CA ASP A 8 -5.77 16.19 3.64
C ASP A 8 -5.60 14.67 3.61
N THR A 9 -6.73 13.97 3.44
CA THR A 9 -6.74 12.51 3.34
C THR A 9 -5.86 12.03 2.19
N VAL A 10 -5.72 12.81 1.10
CA VAL A 10 -4.89 12.45 -0.05
C VAL A 10 -3.41 12.47 0.32
N GLU A 11 -2.94 13.54 0.98
CA GLU A 11 -1.57 13.65 1.44
C GLU A 11 -1.23 12.54 2.45
N THR A 12 -2.15 12.29 3.39
CA THR A 12 -2.03 11.26 4.41
C THR A 12 -1.91 9.87 3.78
N ILE A 13 -2.74 9.56 2.78
CA ILE A 13 -2.68 8.29 2.07
C ILE A 13 -1.34 8.14 1.35
N GLY A 14 -0.83 9.19 0.70
CA GLY A 14 0.49 9.15 0.06
C GLY A 14 1.63 8.89 1.05
N GLN A 15 1.54 9.42 2.28
CA GLN A 15 2.51 9.12 3.35
C GLN A 15 2.41 7.66 3.81
N ILE A 16 1.19 7.14 3.97
CA ILE A 16 0.93 5.73 4.32
C ILE A 16 1.47 4.79 3.23
N GLN A 17 1.22 5.10 1.95
CA GLN A 17 1.74 4.34 0.81
C GLN A 17 3.26 4.20 0.90
N ARG A 18 3.98 5.31 1.12
CA ARG A 18 5.45 5.30 1.23
C ARG A 18 5.96 4.41 2.36
N VAL A 19 5.33 4.44 3.54
CA VAL A 19 5.73 3.59 4.66
C VAL A 19 5.58 2.12 4.30
N PHE A 20 4.44 1.73 3.73
CA PHE A 20 4.21 0.35 3.33
C PHE A 20 5.16 -0.10 2.21
N ILE A 21 5.42 0.74 1.20
CA ILE A 21 6.36 0.42 0.12
C ILE A 21 7.77 0.19 0.68
N GLN A 22 8.20 1.01 1.64
CA GLN A 22 9.55 0.91 2.20
C GLN A 22 9.71 -0.30 3.14
N LYS A 23 8.67 -0.65 3.90
CA LYS A 23 8.77 -1.62 5.01
C LYS A 23 8.02 -2.93 4.78
N GLY A 24 7.13 -3.02 3.80
CA GLY A 24 6.13 -4.08 3.70
C GLY A 24 5.00 -3.90 4.72
N TYR A 25 3.96 -4.74 4.63
CA TYR A 25 2.80 -4.65 5.51
C TYR A 25 3.12 -5.18 6.92
N ASN A 26 3.80 -6.31 7.01
CA ASN A 26 4.06 -7.02 8.25
C ASN A 26 5.05 -6.28 9.15
N ALA A 27 6.12 -5.69 8.57
CA ALA A 27 7.09 -4.93 9.35
C ALA A 27 6.67 -3.48 9.64
N THR A 28 5.61 -2.98 8.99
CA THR A 28 5.04 -1.67 9.32
C THR A 28 4.27 -1.73 10.64
N SER A 29 4.71 -0.93 11.61
CA SER A 29 4.01 -0.70 12.86
C SER A 29 3.08 0.50 12.76
N LEU A 30 2.17 0.64 13.74
CA LEU A 30 1.32 1.83 13.79
C LEU A 30 2.09 3.09 14.23
N ASP A 31 3.19 2.94 14.96
CA ASP A 31 4.05 4.08 15.32
C ASP A 31 4.80 4.63 14.09
N ASP A 32 5.20 3.76 13.16
CA ASP A 32 5.75 4.19 11.86
C ASP A 32 4.76 5.08 11.10
N LEU A 33 3.49 4.66 11.06
CA LEU A 33 2.43 5.40 10.37
C LEU A 33 2.10 6.72 11.08
N VAL A 34 2.08 6.73 12.41
CA VAL A 34 1.92 7.96 13.22
C VAL A 34 3.06 8.93 12.95
N GLN A 35 4.30 8.43 12.94
CA GLN A 35 5.49 9.25 12.69
C GLN A 35 5.48 9.82 11.28
N ALA A 36 5.15 9.02 10.27
CA ALA A 36 5.14 9.46 8.88
C ALA A 36 3.99 10.44 8.57
N THR A 37 2.84 10.27 9.20
CA THR A 37 1.65 11.11 8.94
C THR A 37 1.54 12.32 9.85
N GLY A 38 2.23 12.33 10.99
CA GLY A 38 2.06 13.32 12.05
C GLY A 38 0.68 13.29 12.72
N LEU A 39 -0.16 12.29 12.40
CA LEU A 39 -1.49 12.13 12.97
C LEU A 39 -1.43 11.31 14.26
N LEU A 40 -2.35 11.61 15.18
CA LEU A 40 -2.51 10.80 16.37
C LEU A 40 -3.03 9.40 15.99
N ARG A 41 -2.59 8.39 16.75
CA ARG A 41 -3.04 7.00 16.59
C ARG A 41 -4.56 6.87 16.55
N GLY A 42 -5.26 7.59 17.42
CA GLY A 42 -6.73 7.61 17.46
C GLY A 42 -7.36 8.19 16.19
N SER A 43 -6.74 9.21 15.58
CA SER A 43 -7.21 9.79 14.32
C SER A 43 -7.09 8.81 13.17
N LEU A 44 -5.96 8.11 13.07
CA LEU A 44 -5.73 7.06 12.07
C LEU A 44 -6.76 5.93 12.21
N TYR A 45 -6.97 5.41 13.42
CA TYR A 45 -8.01 4.38 13.64
C TYR A 45 -9.42 4.90 13.37
N SER A 46 -9.75 6.12 13.77
CA SER A 46 -11.09 6.68 13.51
C SER A 46 -11.37 6.86 12.01
N THR A 47 -10.33 7.04 11.21
CA THR A 47 -10.46 7.29 9.77
C THR A 47 -10.41 6.01 8.96
N PHE A 48 -9.48 5.11 9.28
CA PHE A 48 -9.18 3.93 8.48
C PHE A 48 -9.59 2.61 9.15
N GLY A 49 -9.99 2.64 10.41
CA GLY A 49 -10.47 1.49 11.18
C GLY A 49 -9.38 0.54 11.68
N SER A 50 -8.38 0.21 10.85
CA SER A 50 -7.30 -0.73 11.20
C SER A 50 -6.04 -0.50 10.36
N LYS A 51 -4.92 -1.18 10.69
CA LYS A 51 -3.72 -1.18 9.83
C LYS A 51 -4.03 -1.75 8.44
N GLU A 52 -4.85 -2.79 8.38
CA GLU A 52 -5.37 -3.34 7.11
C GLU A 52 -6.19 -2.30 6.36
N GLY A 53 -7.07 -1.56 7.04
CA GLY A 53 -7.85 -0.49 6.42
C GLY A 53 -6.98 0.66 5.89
N MET A 54 -5.88 0.99 6.58
CA MET A 54 -4.87 1.95 6.10
C MET A 54 -4.17 1.44 4.84
N PHE A 55 -3.81 0.15 4.82
CA PHE A 55 -3.21 -0.48 3.64
C PHE A 55 -4.18 -0.52 2.46
N ILE A 56 -5.44 -0.88 2.69
CA ILE A 56 -6.48 -0.90 1.66
C ILE A 56 -6.71 0.50 1.10
N ALA A 57 -6.77 1.54 1.93
CA ALA A 57 -6.89 2.92 1.46
C ALA A 57 -5.70 3.32 0.57
N ALA A 58 -4.48 2.95 0.98
CA ALA A 58 -3.27 3.16 0.21
C ALA A 58 -3.27 2.43 -1.14
N LEU A 59 -3.64 1.15 -1.15
CA LEU A 59 -3.71 0.32 -2.34
C LEU A 59 -4.81 0.79 -3.31
N SER A 60 -6.02 1.07 -2.81
CA SER A 60 -7.12 1.55 -3.66
C SER A 60 -6.79 2.89 -4.30
N ASP A 61 -6.23 3.85 -3.54
CA ASP A 61 -5.82 5.15 -4.08
C ASP A 61 -4.71 5.01 -5.15
N SER A 62 -3.75 4.11 -4.97
CA SER A 62 -2.71 3.89 -6.00
C SER A 62 -3.29 3.25 -7.25
N LEU A 63 -4.13 2.23 -7.11
CA LEU A 63 -4.78 1.52 -8.22
C LEU A 63 -5.66 2.44 -9.07
N GLU A 64 -6.40 3.37 -8.44
CA GLU A 64 -7.23 4.36 -9.15
C GLU A 64 -6.39 5.38 -9.93
N LYS A 65 -5.19 5.72 -9.44
CA LYS A 65 -4.27 6.66 -10.10
C LYS A 65 -3.35 6.00 -11.10
N GLU A 66 -3.34 4.68 -11.17
CA GLU A 66 -2.42 3.88 -11.99
C GLU A 66 -0.94 4.29 -11.80
N SER A 67 -0.54 4.62 -10.57
CA SER A 67 0.81 5.10 -10.29
C SER A 67 1.85 3.97 -10.27
N GLU A 68 3.14 4.29 -10.44
CA GLU A 68 4.24 3.30 -10.37
C GLU A 68 4.32 2.62 -8.99
N GLU A 69 3.92 3.32 -7.93
CA GLU A 69 3.81 2.80 -6.57
C GLU A 69 2.80 1.66 -6.45
N SER A 70 1.80 1.63 -7.32
CA SER A 70 0.77 0.58 -7.35
C SER A 70 1.40 -0.80 -7.41
N TRP A 71 2.43 -0.97 -8.24
CA TRP A 71 3.05 -2.28 -8.43
C TRP A 71 3.77 -2.79 -7.18
N HIS A 72 4.38 -1.89 -6.39
CA HIS A 72 5.00 -2.26 -5.12
C HIS A 72 3.94 -2.67 -4.09
N LEU A 73 2.84 -1.90 -4.00
CA LEU A 73 1.74 -2.24 -3.10
C LEU A 73 1.00 -3.51 -3.53
N ILE A 74 0.84 -3.76 -4.83
CA ILE A 74 0.32 -5.02 -5.38
C ILE A 74 1.23 -6.18 -4.98
N LEU A 75 2.55 -6.04 -5.16
CA LEU A 75 3.50 -7.07 -4.78
C LEU A 75 3.34 -7.39 -3.28
N ILE A 76 3.42 -6.38 -2.42
CA ILE A 76 3.24 -6.53 -0.96
C ILE A 76 1.90 -7.19 -0.64
N ALA A 77 0.80 -6.75 -1.26
CA ALA A 77 -0.52 -7.33 -1.06
C ALA A 77 -0.51 -8.82 -1.39
N MET A 78 0.03 -9.19 -2.55
CA MET A 78 0.14 -10.58 -3.00
C MET A 78 0.97 -11.43 -2.05
N ILE A 79 2.14 -10.96 -1.63
CA ILE A 79 3.08 -11.76 -0.83
C ILE A 79 2.74 -11.83 0.66
N GLU A 80 2.12 -10.79 1.23
CA GLU A 80 1.93 -10.68 2.67
C GLU A 80 0.47 -10.74 3.14
N LEU A 81 -0.49 -10.42 2.27
CA LEU A 81 -1.89 -10.18 2.68
C LEU A 81 -2.92 -11.07 2.00
N THR A 82 -2.74 -11.47 0.74
CA THR A 82 -3.79 -12.22 0.01
C THR A 82 -4.14 -13.56 0.66
N ASN A 83 -3.22 -14.18 1.41
CA ASN A 83 -3.47 -15.42 2.15
C ASN A 83 -4.09 -15.19 3.55
N GLN A 84 -4.10 -13.95 4.05
CA GLN A 84 -4.51 -13.60 5.42
C GLN A 84 -5.77 -12.72 5.45
N SER A 85 -6.03 -11.94 4.39
CA SER A 85 -7.21 -11.08 4.26
C SER A 85 -7.97 -11.40 2.97
N LYS A 86 -9.19 -11.94 3.15
CA LYS A 86 -10.14 -12.14 2.05
C LYS A 86 -10.45 -10.84 1.32
N ARG A 87 -10.52 -9.71 2.04
CA ARG A 87 -10.82 -8.39 1.46
C ARG A 87 -9.70 -7.93 0.52
N VAL A 88 -8.44 -8.08 0.94
CA VAL A 88 -7.29 -7.75 0.08
C VAL A 88 -7.21 -8.71 -1.11
N PHE A 89 -7.46 -10.00 -0.89
CA PHE A 89 -7.55 -10.98 -1.97
C PHE A 89 -8.58 -10.58 -3.02
N GLU A 90 -9.80 -10.20 -2.62
CA GLU A 90 -10.87 -9.78 -3.54
C GLU A 90 -10.47 -8.55 -4.36
N ILE A 91 -9.86 -7.54 -3.74
CA ILE A 91 -9.38 -6.33 -4.44
C ILE A 91 -8.33 -6.70 -5.49
N ILE A 92 -7.31 -7.47 -5.11
CA ILE A 92 -6.23 -7.87 -6.04
C ILE A 92 -6.76 -8.78 -7.13
N ASN A 93 -7.64 -9.74 -6.81
CA ASN A 93 -8.21 -10.65 -7.79
C ASN A 93 -9.08 -9.90 -8.81
N GLN A 94 -9.91 -8.96 -8.35
CA GLN A 94 -10.70 -8.12 -9.24
C GLN A 94 -9.81 -7.28 -10.14
N TRP A 95 -8.81 -6.60 -9.59
CA TRP A 95 -7.85 -5.82 -10.38
C TRP A 95 -7.14 -6.71 -11.42
N TYR A 96 -6.61 -7.86 -11.00
CA TYR A 96 -5.85 -8.78 -11.86
C TYR A 96 -6.66 -9.30 -13.06
N HIS A 97 -7.95 -9.61 -12.88
CA HIS A 97 -8.80 -10.06 -13.98
C HIS A 97 -9.05 -9.00 -15.08
N HIS A 98 -8.77 -7.73 -14.81
CA HIS A 98 -8.83 -6.65 -15.81
C HIS A 98 -7.47 -6.41 -16.49
N GLN A 99 -6.44 -7.15 -16.12
CA GLN A 99 -5.08 -6.99 -16.64
C GLN A 99 -4.68 -8.15 -17.55
N SER A 100 -3.72 -7.89 -18.44
CA SER A 100 -3.04 -8.96 -19.18
C SER A 100 -2.06 -9.70 -18.25
N TYR A 101 -2.15 -11.03 -18.22
CA TYR A 101 -1.21 -11.89 -17.48
C TYR A 101 0.26 -11.56 -17.78
N GLN A 102 0.58 -11.32 -19.05
CA GLN A 102 1.94 -11.02 -19.48
C GLN A 102 2.43 -9.68 -18.89
N ALA A 103 1.59 -8.64 -18.92
CA ALA A 103 1.94 -7.33 -18.40
C ALA A 103 2.20 -7.36 -16.89
N VAL A 104 1.36 -8.08 -16.13
CA VAL A 104 1.53 -8.24 -14.68
C VAL A 104 2.81 -9.00 -14.37
N THR A 105 3.05 -10.12 -15.06
CA THR A 105 4.23 -10.95 -14.84
C THR A 105 5.52 -10.19 -15.15
N GLU A 106 5.55 -9.44 -16.25
CA GLU A 106 6.71 -8.63 -16.64
C GLU A 106 7.00 -7.54 -15.62
N LYS A 107 5.98 -6.77 -15.19
CA LYS A 107 6.16 -5.68 -14.23
C LYS A 107 6.57 -6.16 -12.85
N LEU A 108 5.91 -7.20 -12.33
CA LEU A 108 6.30 -7.79 -11.04
C LEU A 108 7.70 -8.40 -11.11
N GLY A 109 8.05 -9.07 -12.22
CA GLY A 109 9.39 -9.60 -12.44
C GLY A 109 10.46 -8.50 -12.43
N GLN A 110 10.23 -7.39 -13.14
CA GLN A 110 11.13 -6.23 -13.16
C GLN A 110 11.36 -5.66 -11.76
N ILE A 111 10.29 -5.52 -10.97
CA ILE A 111 10.39 -5.00 -9.59
C ILE A 111 11.18 -5.94 -8.71
N VAL A 112 10.87 -7.24 -8.72
CA VAL A 112 11.61 -8.23 -7.91
C VAL A 112 13.09 -8.24 -8.26
N LEU A 113 13.42 -8.22 -9.56
CA LEU A 113 14.81 -8.20 -10.02
C LEU A 113 15.55 -6.94 -9.56
N ARG A 114 14.92 -5.77 -9.75
CA ARG A 114 15.49 -4.48 -9.35
C ARG A 114 15.75 -4.40 -7.85
N GLU A 115 14.75 -4.73 -7.04
CA GLU A 115 14.82 -4.60 -5.57
C GLU A 115 15.68 -5.68 -4.92
N SER A 116 15.93 -6.81 -5.60
CA SER A 116 16.83 -7.85 -5.09
C SER A 116 18.31 -7.48 -5.16
N GLY A 117 18.68 -6.43 -5.91
CA GLY A 117 20.07 -6.02 -6.11
C GLY A 117 20.90 -6.97 -6.98
N ILE A 118 20.31 -8.03 -7.54
CA ILE A 118 21.05 -9.02 -8.37
C ILE A 118 21.36 -8.50 -9.78
N THR A 119 20.70 -7.42 -10.21
CA THR A 119 20.90 -6.78 -11.51
C THR A 119 21.96 -5.68 -11.49
N GLU A 120 22.43 -5.28 -10.31
CA GLU A 120 23.50 -4.28 -10.17
C GLU A 120 24.86 -5.01 -10.25
N VAL A 121 25.66 -4.68 -11.27
CA VAL A 121 27.06 -5.14 -11.33
C VAL A 121 27.83 -4.36 -10.27
N LYS A 122 28.36 -5.07 -9.26
CA LYS A 122 29.24 -4.50 -8.23
C LYS A 122 30.51 -3.90 -8.82
#